data_AF-A0A925UNZ0-F1
#
_entry.id   AF-A0A925UNZ0-F1
#
_cell.length_a   1.000
_cell.length_b   1.000
_cell.length_c   1.000
_cell.angle_alpha   90.00
_cell.angle_beta   90.00
_cell.angle_gamma   90.00
#
_symmetry.space_group_name_H-M   'P 1'
#
loop_
_entity.id
_entity.type
_entity.pdbx_description
1 polymer ?
#
loop_
_entity_poly.entity_id
_entity_poly.type
_entity_poly.pdbx_seq_one_letter_code
_entity_poly.pdbx_strand_id
1 'polypeptide(L)'
;MNKKTLIITGLIMFISMLAFIVIPTKSEVFKISPKIKAKEDVTFFVATDIHYLAKSLTDNGEAFNTFMESGDGKQLNYIEDIVDAFIVDIKNKKPEVLILSGDLTSNGEKVSHIELAKKLKEIKDSGILVYVIPGNHDIFNPYARGFKGDNQYKTDYISDVDFSKIYGDFGYNNSISRDKGTLSYLATPTEDNWLLMLDTNKYQRNMSMGLPQAGGEISDSTFKWIEKCSKLAKEHNAKLITVMHQNLLDHVAGITKNFTIDNNQVALKVFQTAGLQLVLSGHIHIQDIKLYKSSSMSTYDIVTSALSVYPEQYGVLKYSTQDGFDYTTSKVDIEGYAKGLNLKDSNLINFNQYSKKFYENLVYKSAVNKLFQSEEYTDEQNKQIAKTKVMQKIAQNMGTTNIDKDAIINSEGFKLLETAKPNYLKDYLTSAYNNGIDNNKIHISN
;
A
#
# COMPACT_ATOMS: atom_id res chain seq x y z
N MET A 1 -29.55 79.58 -10.59
CA MET A 1 -28.97 80.22 -11.78
C MET A 1 -27.83 81.13 -11.36
N ASN A 2 -26.58 80.77 -11.64
CA ASN A 2 -25.64 81.62 -12.37
C ASN A 2 -24.29 80.91 -12.53
N LYS A 3 -23.73 81.09 -13.72
CA LYS A 3 -22.51 80.47 -14.24
C LYS A 3 -21.46 81.58 -14.37
N LYS A 4 -20.17 81.16 -14.36
CA LYS A 4 -18.97 81.81 -14.95
C LYS A 4 -18.28 82.88 -14.09
N THR A 5 -16.94 82.98 -13.96
CA THR A 5 -15.72 82.29 -14.49
C THR A 5 -14.48 82.93 -13.82
N LEU A 6 -13.39 82.18 -13.55
CA LEU A 6 -11.93 82.52 -13.70
C LEU A 6 -11.09 81.49 -12.91
N ILE A 7 -10.55 80.40 -13.48
CA ILE A 7 -9.23 80.16 -14.12
C ILE A 7 -8.00 80.84 -13.45
N ILE A 8 -7.08 80.03 -12.87
CA ILE A 8 -5.66 79.78 -13.27
C ILE A 8 -4.78 79.30 -12.08
N THR A 9 -4.37 78.02 -12.18
CA THR A 9 -3.17 77.28 -11.72
C THR A 9 -2.44 77.55 -10.40
N GLY A 10 -2.25 76.46 -9.64
CA GLY A 10 -1.13 76.23 -8.72
C GLY A 10 -0.89 74.73 -8.55
N LEU A 11 0.21 74.23 -9.11
CA LEU A 11 0.71 72.85 -9.11
C LEU A 11 1.11 72.42 -7.67
N ILE A 12 0.53 71.35 -7.12
CA ILE A 12 1.08 70.65 -5.94
C ILE A 12 1.12 69.16 -6.24
N MET A 13 2.35 68.64 -6.37
CA MET A 13 2.69 67.22 -6.37
C MET A 13 2.20 66.57 -5.07
N PHE A 14 1.39 65.51 -5.19
CA PHE A 14 1.19 64.54 -4.11
C PHE A 14 1.60 63.17 -4.63
N ILE A 15 2.88 62.84 -4.41
CA ILE A 15 3.38 61.47 -4.50
C ILE A 15 2.89 60.77 -3.23
N SER A 16 1.87 59.93 -3.35
CA SER A 16 1.40 59.08 -2.26
C SER A 16 2.36 57.91 -2.10
N MET A 17 3.16 57.97 -1.05
CA MET A 17 4.03 56.89 -0.59
C MET A 17 3.14 55.84 0.11
N LEU A 18 2.57 54.91 -0.67
CA LEU A 18 1.91 53.71 -0.13
C LEU A 18 3.01 52.76 0.35
N ALA A 19 3.39 52.89 1.62
CA ALA A 19 4.19 51.91 2.31
C ALA A 19 3.37 50.61 2.44
N PHE A 20 3.65 49.63 1.57
CA PHE A 20 3.23 48.25 1.78
C PHE A 20 3.93 47.73 3.04
N ILE A 21 3.20 47.71 4.16
CA ILE A 21 3.59 46.95 5.33
C ILE A 21 3.42 45.47 4.95
N VAL A 22 4.50 44.86 4.48
CA VAL A 22 4.60 43.40 4.39
C VAL A 22 4.64 42.90 5.83
N ILE A 23 3.49 42.47 6.36
CA ILE A 23 3.43 41.74 7.61
C ILE A 23 4.15 40.41 7.34
N PRO A 24 5.31 40.12 7.96
CA PRO A 24 5.95 38.83 7.75
C PRO A 24 5.02 37.76 8.32
N THR A 25 4.49 36.91 7.46
CA THR A 25 3.82 35.68 7.89
C THR A 25 4.84 34.90 8.72
N LYS A 26 4.52 34.59 9.98
CA LYS A 26 5.36 33.70 10.80
C LYS A 26 5.69 32.46 9.99
N SER A 27 6.97 32.25 9.67
CA SER A 27 7.40 31.00 9.07
C SER A 27 7.13 29.87 10.08
N GLU A 28 6.51 28.81 9.60
CA GLU A 28 6.28 27.60 10.40
C GLU A 28 7.65 26.97 10.66
N VAL A 29 8.06 26.85 11.92
CA VAL A 29 9.38 26.31 12.28
C VAL A 29 9.26 24.79 12.42
N PHE A 30 9.77 24.06 11.44
CA PHE A 30 9.82 22.60 11.47
C PHE A 30 11.03 22.11 12.25
N LYS A 31 10.83 21.23 13.24
CA LYS A 31 11.93 20.56 13.95
C LYS A 31 12.37 19.33 13.16
N ILE A 32 13.28 19.52 12.22
CA ILE A 32 13.83 18.46 11.38
C ILE A 32 15.01 17.83 12.10
N SER A 33 14.97 16.52 12.33
CA SER A 33 16.05 15.79 13.02
C SER A 33 16.19 14.37 12.44
N PRO A 34 16.74 14.24 11.23
CA PRO A 34 16.93 12.94 10.61
C PRO A 34 17.92 12.09 11.39
N LYS A 35 17.70 10.78 11.38
CA LYS A 35 18.51 9.83 12.14
C LYS A 35 19.70 9.30 11.36
N ILE A 36 19.58 9.27 10.04
CA ILE A 36 20.58 8.75 9.11
C ILE A 36 21.15 9.92 8.31
N LYS A 37 22.48 9.99 8.20
CA LYS A 37 23.17 11.10 7.53
C LYS A 37 23.05 11.01 6.02
N ALA A 38 23.18 12.16 5.37
CA ALA A 38 23.26 12.22 3.92
C ALA A 38 24.41 11.34 3.40
N LYS A 39 24.24 10.77 2.20
CA LYS A 39 25.24 9.98 1.47
C LYS A 39 25.59 8.61 2.06
N GLU A 40 24.87 8.17 3.08
CA GLU A 40 24.88 6.77 3.49
C GLU A 40 23.94 5.97 2.57
N ASP A 41 24.36 4.76 2.17
CA ASP A 41 23.46 3.84 1.49
C ASP A 41 22.37 3.42 2.48
N VAL A 42 21.12 3.39 2.02
CA VAL A 42 19.97 3.11 2.90
C VAL A 42 19.14 1.99 2.31
N THR A 43 18.86 0.98 3.14
CA THR A 43 17.97 -0.12 2.80
C THR A 43 16.63 0.06 3.52
N PHE A 44 15.57 0.13 2.73
CA PHE A 44 14.19 0.14 3.19
C PHE A 44 13.60 -1.24 2.91
N PHE A 45 12.97 -1.84 3.93
CA PHE A 45 12.01 -2.91 3.73
C PHE A 45 10.61 -2.31 3.61
N VAL A 46 9.83 -2.81 2.67
CA VAL A 46 8.48 -2.34 2.35
C VAL A 46 7.56 -3.55 2.42
N ALA A 47 6.56 -3.53 3.29
CA ALA A 47 5.54 -4.55 3.37
C ALA A 47 4.15 -3.90 3.45
N THR A 48 3.14 -4.67 3.12
CA THR A 48 1.76 -4.19 3.06
C THR A 48 0.81 -5.35 3.29
N ASP A 49 -0.44 -5.04 3.65
CA ASP A 49 -1.52 -6.03 3.66
C ASP A 49 -1.15 -7.24 4.54
N ILE A 50 -0.69 -6.93 5.74
CA ILE A 50 -0.37 -7.92 6.76
C ILE A 50 -1.66 -8.60 7.20
N HIS A 51 -2.78 -7.88 7.24
CA HIS A 51 -4.07 -8.42 7.65
C HIS A 51 -3.99 -9.19 8.98
N TYR A 52 -3.18 -8.69 9.92
CA TYR A 52 -2.89 -9.39 11.16
C TYR A 52 -4.18 -9.65 11.96
N LEU A 53 -4.36 -10.90 12.37
CA LEU A 53 -5.42 -11.33 13.26
C LEU A 53 -4.79 -11.89 14.53
N ALA A 54 -5.05 -11.25 15.66
CA ALA A 54 -4.57 -11.70 16.96
C ALA A 54 -4.97 -13.16 17.21
N LYS A 55 -4.02 -14.00 17.66
CA LYS A 55 -4.30 -15.41 18.02
C LYS A 55 -5.44 -15.56 19.02
N SER A 56 -5.62 -14.59 19.91
CA SER A 56 -6.69 -14.59 20.92
C SER A 56 -8.11 -14.45 20.34
N LEU A 57 -8.24 -14.04 19.07
CA LEU A 57 -9.52 -13.84 18.39
C LEU A 57 -9.98 -15.06 17.58
N THR A 58 -9.23 -16.15 17.55
CA THR A 58 -9.64 -17.36 16.84
C THR A 58 -9.22 -18.63 17.59
N ASP A 59 -10.09 -19.62 17.60
CA ASP A 59 -9.78 -20.98 18.05
C ASP A 59 -9.47 -21.93 16.88
N ASN A 60 -9.36 -21.41 15.66
CA ASN A 60 -9.26 -22.15 14.41
C ASN A 60 -10.42 -23.14 14.19
N GLY A 61 -11.58 -22.87 14.80
CA GLY A 61 -12.81 -23.64 14.65
C GLY A 61 -13.50 -23.45 13.31
N GLU A 62 -14.68 -24.06 13.18
CA GLU A 62 -15.47 -24.07 11.94
C GLU A 62 -15.75 -22.68 11.38
N ALA A 63 -16.18 -21.72 12.21
CA ALA A 63 -16.48 -20.37 11.75
C ALA A 63 -15.27 -19.66 11.14
N PHE A 64 -14.08 -19.87 11.71
CA PHE A 64 -12.83 -19.31 11.19
C PHE A 64 -12.45 -19.95 9.86
N ASN A 65 -12.56 -21.28 9.77
CA ASN A 65 -12.26 -22.00 8.53
C ASN A 65 -13.22 -21.58 7.40
N THR A 66 -14.52 -21.44 7.67
CA THR A 66 -15.49 -20.91 6.71
C THR A 66 -15.13 -19.50 6.27
N PHE A 67 -14.73 -18.63 7.21
CA PHE A 67 -14.27 -17.28 6.89
C PHE A 67 -13.07 -17.29 5.96
N MET A 68 -12.04 -18.09 6.25
CA MET A 68 -10.86 -18.23 5.39
C MET A 68 -11.19 -18.79 4.01
N GLU A 69 -12.04 -19.82 3.91
CA GLU A 69 -12.43 -20.42 2.63
C GLU A 69 -13.21 -19.46 1.73
N SER A 70 -13.93 -18.51 2.33
CA SER A 70 -14.63 -17.43 1.61
C SER A 70 -13.75 -16.21 1.30
N GLY A 71 -12.52 -16.18 1.84
CA GLY A 71 -11.59 -15.08 1.70
C GLY A 71 -10.91 -15.00 0.34
N ASP A 72 -9.99 -14.04 0.22
CA ASP A 72 -9.24 -13.71 -0.99
C ASP A 72 -7.83 -14.32 -1.03
N GLY A 73 -7.57 -15.31 -0.17
CA GLY A 73 -6.31 -16.07 -0.13
C GLY A 73 -5.36 -15.71 1.01
N LYS A 74 -5.77 -14.80 1.92
CA LYS A 74 -5.01 -14.48 3.14
C LYS A 74 -4.87 -15.70 4.04
N GLN A 75 -3.65 -15.99 4.46
CA GLN A 75 -3.31 -17.12 5.33
C GLN A 75 -3.39 -16.74 6.80
N LEU A 76 -4.60 -16.33 7.22
CA LEU A 76 -4.86 -15.88 8.59
C LEU A 76 -4.61 -16.97 9.64
N ASN A 77 -4.68 -18.24 9.26
CA ASN A 77 -4.36 -19.36 10.14
C ASN A 77 -2.88 -19.45 10.53
N TYR A 78 -1.98 -18.84 9.75
CA TYR A 78 -0.54 -18.76 10.05
C TYR A 78 -0.03 -17.33 10.13
N ILE A 79 -0.91 -16.33 10.27
CA ILE A 79 -0.47 -14.92 10.19
C ILE A 79 0.48 -14.53 11.33
N GLU A 80 0.32 -15.13 12.50
CA GLU A 80 1.29 -15.00 13.61
C GLU A 80 2.68 -15.48 13.20
N ASP A 81 2.78 -16.68 12.63
CA ASP A 81 4.05 -17.29 12.21
C ASP A 81 4.67 -16.52 11.04
N ILE A 82 3.87 -16.04 10.09
CA ILE A 82 4.33 -15.21 8.97
C ILE A 82 4.95 -13.90 9.51
N VAL A 83 4.25 -13.21 10.43
CA VAL A 83 4.75 -11.96 11.01
C VAL A 83 5.99 -12.22 11.87
N ASP A 84 6.02 -13.28 12.67
CA ASP A 84 7.19 -13.61 13.49
C ASP A 84 8.41 -13.99 12.65
N ALA A 85 8.22 -14.75 11.56
CA ALA A 85 9.26 -15.03 10.58
C ALA A 85 9.76 -13.75 9.89
N PHE A 86 8.86 -12.83 9.52
CA PHE A 86 9.24 -11.55 8.93
C PHE A 86 10.05 -10.69 9.90
N ILE A 87 9.72 -10.68 11.19
CA ILE A 87 10.50 -10.00 12.24
C ILE A 87 11.90 -10.61 12.35
N VAL A 88 12.03 -11.93 12.28
CA VAL A 88 13.33 -12.61 12.26
C VAL A 88 14.15 -12.18 11.04
N ASP A 89 13.53 -12.15 9.86
CA ASP A 89 14.17 -11.67 8.64
C ASP A 89 14.66 -10.22 8.75
N ILE A 90 13.84 -9.33 9.29
CA ILE A 90 14.19 -7.94 9.56
C ILE A 90 15.37 -7.85 10.53
N LYS A 91 15.34 -8.57 11.66
CA LYS A 91 16.42 -8.57 12.67
C LYS A 91 17.73 -9.15 12.11
N ASN A 92 17.65 -10.10 11.18
CA ASN A 92 18.81 -10.71 10.52
C ASN A 92 19.41 -9.83 9.43
N LYS A 93 18.57 -9.27 8.56
CA LYS A 93 18.98 -8.47 7.39
C LYS A 93 19.24 -7.01 7.74
N LYS A 94 18.72 -6.53 8.89
CA LYS A 94 18.96 -5.21 9.49
C LYS A 94 18.79 -4.03 8.51
N PRO A 95 17.62 -3.87 7.86
CA PRO A 95 17.35 -2.65 7.11
C PRO A 95 17.35 -1.45 8.05
N GLU A 96 17.72 -0.28 7.54
CA GLU A 96 17.64 0.96 8.30
C GLU A 96 16.18 1.37 8.56
N VAL A 97 15.29 1.07 7.61
CA VAL A 97 13.89 1.51 7.62
C VAL A 97 12.94 0.37 7.26
N LEU A 98 11.82 0.26 7.97
CA LEU A 98 10.65 -0.54 7.64
C LEU A 98 9.45 0.38 7.36
N ILE A 99 8.82 0.18 6.21
CA ILE A 99 7.60 0.88 5.78
C ILE A 99 6.45 -0.14 5.70
N LEU A 100 5.32 0.18 6.34
CA LEU A 100 4.08 -0.59 6.24
C LEU A 100 2.98 0.26 5.60
N SER A 101 2.58 -0.08 4.37
CA SER A 101 1.67 0.74 3.55
C SER A 101 0.18 0.37 3.70
N GLY A 102 -0.28 0.03 4.90
CA GLY A 102 -1.70 -0.18 5.20
C GLY A 102 -2.14 -1.63 5.26
N ASP A 103 -3.42 -1.79 5.61
CA ASP A 103 -4.09 -3.04 5.95
C ASP A 103 -3.26 -3.87 6.94
N LEU A 104 -3.00 -3.23 8.08
CA LEU A 104 -2.18 -3.80 9.14
C LEU A 104 -2.91 -4.96 9.83
N THR A 105 -4.24 -4.87 9.96
CA THR A 105 -5.11 -5.85 10.63
C THR A 105 -6.16 -6.45 9.70
N SER A 106 -6.72 -7.60 10.07
CA SER A 106 -7.69 -8.32 9.23
C SER A 106 -8.97 -7.53 9.01
N ASN A 107 -9.65 -7.08 10.08
CA ASN A 107 -10.81 -6.18 9.98
C ASN A 107 -10.83 -5.14 11.11
N GLY A 108 -9.68 -4.56 11.46
CA GLY A 108 -9.60 -3.40 12.35
C GLY A 108 -9.81 -3.75 13.82
N GLU A 109 -9.60 -5.01 14.21
CA GLU A 109 -9.78 -5.44 15.58
C GLU A 109 -8.76 -4.76 16.49
N LYS A 110 -9.24 -4.12 17.56
CA LYS A 110 -8.39 -3.41 18.52
C LYS A 110 -7.32 -4.31 19.13
N VAL A 111 -7.65 -5.57 19.40
CA VAL A 111 -6.69 -6.55 19.94
C VAL A 111 -5.58 -6.83 18.93
N SER A 112 -5.92 -7.04 17.66
CA SER A 112 -4.95 -7.22 16.57
C SER A 112 -4.03 -6.00 16.43
N HIS A 113 -4.56 -4.78 16.49
CA HIS A 113 -3.75 -3.57 16.44
C HIS A 113 -2.75 -3.49 17.60
N ILE A 114 -3.21 -3.76 18.83
CA ILE A 114 -2.36 -3.71 20.03
C ILE A 114 -1.26 -4.78 19.98
N GLU A 115 -1.58 -6.00 19.55
CA GLU A 115 -0.61 -7.09 19.47
C GLU A 115 0.41 -6.87 18.35
N LEU A 116 -0.02 -6.42 17.17
CA LEU A 116 0.89 -6.04 16.10
C LEU A 116 1.80 -4.87 16.52
N ALA A 117 1.28 -3.86 17.21
CA ALA A 117 2.09 -2.75 17.71
C ALA A 117 3.18 -3.22 18.69
N LYS A 118 2.93 -4.25 19.52
CA LYS A 118 3.98 -4.85 20.38
C LYS A 118 5.07 -5.49 19.53
N LYS A 119 4.71 -6.26 18.50
CA LYS A 119 5.66 -6.87 17.57
C LYS A 119 6.50 -5.81 16.83
N LEU A 120 5.88 -4.73 16.35
CA LEU A 120 6.59 -3.60 15.73
C LEU A 120 7.51 -2.87 16.72
N LYS A 121 7.14 -2.82 18.00
CA LYS A 121 8.03 -2.28 19.05
C LYS A 121 9.32 -3.09 19.15
N GLU A 122 9.27 -4.41 19.05
CA GLU A 122 10.49 -5.24 19.07
C GLU A 122 11.43 -4.94 17.90
N ILE A 123 10.87 -4.69 16.72
CA ILE A 123 11.63 -4.27 15.53
C ILE A 123 12.29 -2.92 15.82
N LYS A 124 11.51 -1.95 16.30
CA LYS A 124 12.01 -0.62 16.65
C LYS A 124 13.12 -0.66 17.71
N ASP A 125 12.94 -1.46 18.76
CA ASP A 125 13.90 -1.61 19.86
C ASP A 125 15.22 -2.23 19.38
N SER A 126 15.23 -2.91 18.23
CA SER A 126 16.45 -3.42 17.56
C SER A 126 17.22 -2.36 16.75
N GLY A 127 16.75 -1.10 16.76
CA GLY A 127 17.41 0.04 16.10
C GLY A 127 16.80 0.42 14.74
N ILE A 128 15.79 -0.31 14.27
CA ILE A 128 15.18 -0.13 12.96
C ILE A 128 14.11 0.95 13.00
N LEU A 129 14.06 1.84 12.02
CA LEU A 129 13.04 2.89 11.95
C LEU A 129 11.77 2.34 11.32
N VAL A 130 10.64 2.41 12.01
CA VAL A 130 9.37 1.85 11.52
C VAL A 130 8.38 2.99 11.22
N TYR A 131 7.73 2.93 10.07
CA TYR A 131 6.73 3.90 9.61
C TYR A 131 5.49 3.18 9.08
N VAL A 132 4.30 3.61 9.51
CA VAL A 132 3.04 2.94 9.15
C VAL A 132 1.96 3.94 8.74
N ILE A 133 1.09 3.52 7.82
CA ILE A 133 -0.21 4.16 7.54
C ILE A 133 -1.32 3.11 7.65
N PRO A 134 -2.59 3.51 7.84
CA PRO A 134 -3.70 2.57 7.80
C PRO A 134 -4.03 2.15 6.35
N GLY A 135 -4.72 1.02 6.22
CA GLY A 135 -5.51 0.67 5.03
C GLY A 135 -7.01 0.73 5.28
N ASN A 136 -7.81 0.24 4.33
CA ASN A 136 -9.27 0.32 4.42
C ASN A 136 -9.86 -0.66 5.43
N HIS A 137 -9.09 -1.65 5.90
CA HIS A 137 -9.53 -2.59 6.93
C HIS A 137 -9.31 -2.11 8.36
N ASP A 138 -8.48 -1.09 8.60
CA ASP A 138 -7.94 -0.81 9.94
C ASP A 138 -8.86 0.05 10.84
N ILE A 139 -9.55 1.04 10.27
CA ILE A 139 -10.20 2.10 11.07
C ILE A 139 -11.72 2.07 10.93
N PHE A 140 -12.42 2.24 12.06
CA PHE A 140 -13.88 2.24 12.14
C PHE A 140 -14.51 1.08 11.36
N ASN A 141 -13.94 -0.13 11.49
CA ASN A 141 -14.38 -1.26 10.69
C ASN A 141 -15.53 -2.01 11.41
N PRO A 142 -16.78 -1.98 10.89
CA PRO A 142 -17.91 -2.67 11.50
C PRO A 142 -17.81 -4.19 11.39
N TYR A 143 -16.83 -4.71 10.63
CA TYR A 143 -16.56 -6.13 10.45
C TYR A 143 -15.50 -6.70 11.42
N ALA A 144 -15.05 -5.94 12.42
CA ALA A 144 -14.18 -6.47 13.48
C ALA A 144 -14.83 -7.68 14.18
N ARG A 145 -14.27 -8.89 14.02
CA ARG A 145 -14.81 -10.13 14.57
C ARG A 145 -13.74 -11.00 15.23
N GLY A 146 -14.19 -11.82 16.17
CA GLY A 146 -13.49 -13.03 16.57
C GLY A 146 -14.31 -14.27 16.24
N PHE A 147 -13.69 -15.44 16.36
CA PHE A 147 -14.21 -16.74 15.94
C PHE A 147 -14.11 -17.73 17.10
N LYS A 148 -15.19 -18.46 17.36
CA LYS A 148 -15.22 -19.52 18.37
C LYS A 148 -16.22 -20.61 17.98
N GLY A 149 -15.74 -21.84 17.85
CA GLY A 149 -16.52 -22.97 17.35
C GLY A 149 -17.09 -22.67 15.97
N ASP A 150 -18.41 -22.74 15.84
CA ASP A 150 -19.22 -22.48 14.64
C ASP A 150 -19.75 -21.03 14.56
N ASN A 151 -19.35 -20.14 15.49
CA ASN A 151 -19.87 -18.78 15.58
C ASN A 151 -18.80 -17.69 15.40
N GLN A 152 -19.21 -16.58 14.77
CA GLN A 152 -18.47 -15.31 14.80
C GLN A 152 -19.06 -14.40 15.87
N TYR A 153 -18.22 -13.68 16.62
CA TYR A 153 -18.64 -12.69 17.60
C TYR A 153 -18.03 -11.32 17.32
N LYS A 154 -18.72 -10.24 17.69
CA LYS A 154 -18.20 -8.87 17.55
C LYS A 154 -17.06 -8.63 18.53
N THR A 155 -16.03 -7.95 18.06
CA THR A 155 -14.96 -7.41 18.90
C THR A 155 -14.80 -5.91 18.65
N ASP A 156 -14.09 -5.23 19.54
CA ASP A 156 -13.88 -3.79 19.43
C ASP A 156 -13.05 -3.44 18.18
N TYR A 157 -13.45 -2.38 17.48
CA TYR A 157 -12.63 -1.71 16.48
C TYR A 157 -11.94 -0.48 17.09
N ILE A 158 -11.09 0.21 16.30
CA ILE A 158 -10.42 1.45 16.72
C ILE A 158 -10.85 2.67 15.88
N SER A 159 -10.70 3.86 16.47
CA SER A 159 -10.79 5.14 15.76
C SER A 159 -9.45 5.53 15.11
N ASP A 160 -9.47 6.54 14.26
CA ASP A 160 -8.27 7.22 13.75
C ASP A 160 -7.40 7.81 14.87
N VAL A 161 -8.03 8.38 15.90
CA VAL A 161 -7.33 8.86 17.10
C VAL A 161 -6.64 7.71 17.81
N ASP A 162 -7.30 6.57 17.98
CA ASP A 162 -6.70 5.37 18.59
C ASP A 162 -5.56 4.83 17.74
N PHE A 163 -5.69 4.80 16.40
CA PHE A 163 -4.63 4.38 15.48
C PHE A 163 -3.36 5.21 15.71
N SER A 164 -3.49 6.54 15.71
CA SER A 164 -2.36 7.44 15.94
C SER A 164 -1.71 7.30 17.32
N LYS A 165 -2.46 6.83 18.33
CA LYS A 165 -1.93 6.53 19.67
C LYS A 165 -1.22 5.19 19.73
N ILE A 166 -1.87 4.14 19.22
CA ILE A 166 -1.33 2.76 19.19
C ILE A 166 -0.03 2.74 18.39
N TYR A 167 -0.03 3.40 17.23
CA TYR A 167 1.13 3.44 16.34
C TYR A 167 1.98 4.71 16.49
N GLY A 168 1.79 5.48 17.56
CA GLY A 168 2.46 6.78 17.76
C GLY A 168 3.96 6.73 17.53
N ASP A 169 4.59 5.66 18.02
CA ASP A 169 6.02 5.44 17.96
C ASP A 169 6.58 5.04 16.59
N PHE A 170 5.71 4.77 15.62
CA PHE A 170 6.03 4.28 14.28
C PHE A 170 5.73 5.36 13.22
N GLY A 171 6.21 6.58 13.47
CA GLY A 171 6.15 7.72 12.56
C GLY A 171 5.42 8.92 13.14
N TYR A 172 4.22 8.73 13.67
CA TYR A 172 3.30 9.81 14.07
C TYR A 172 3.84 10.78 15.12
N ASN A 173 4.52 10.30 16.17
CA ASN A 173 5.07 11.12 17.25
C ASN A 173 6.30 11.93 16.82
N ASN A 174 7.01 11.45 15.78
CA ASN A 174 8.27 12.04 15.30
C ASN A 174 8.13 12.67 13.91
N SER A 175 6.90 12.78 13.38
CA SER A 175 6.64 13.42 12.10
C SER A 175 6.95 14.90 12.18
N ILE A 176 7.50 15.47 11.11
CA ILE A 176 7.77 16.91 11.03
C ILE A 176 6.54 17.72 10.62
N SER A 177 5.56 17.08 9.96
CA SER A 177 4.30 17.69 9.56
C SER A 177 3.19 16.65 9.52
N ARG A 178 1.97 17.05 9.88
CA ARG A 178 0.75 16.22 9.87
C ARG A 178 -0.31 16.89 9.01
N ASP A 179 -0.98 16.12 8.16
CA ASP A 179 -2.23 16.60 7.57
C ASP A 179 -3.30 16.71 8.67
N LYS A 180 -4.20 17.69 8.54
CA LYS A 180 -5.23 17.94 9.56
C LYS A 180 -6.49 17.10 9.38
N GLY A 181 -6.75 16.61 8.17
CA GLY A 181 -7.97 15.90 7.82
C GLY A 181 -7.82 14.38 7.76
N THR A 182 -6.58 13.88 7.74
CA THR A 182 -6.27 12.45 7.61
C THR A 182 -5.17 12.02 8.58
N LEU A 183 -4.83 10.73 8.59
CA LEU A 183 -3.63 10.22 9.26
C LEU A 183 -2.35 10.37 8.41
N SER A 184 -2.33 11.28 7.43
CA SER A 184 -1.11 11.54 6.63
C SER A 184 -0.06 12.31 7.44
N TYR A 185 1.22 12.03 7.16
CA TYR A 185 2.34 12.69 7.81
C TYR A 185 3.61 12.69 6.96
N LEU A 186 4.50 13.64 7.26
CA LEU A 186 5.83 13.75 6.66
C LEU A 186 6.86 13.30 7.70
N ALA A 187 7.71 12.35 7.35
CA ALA A 187 8.79 11.85 8.19
C ALA A 187 10.15 11.98 7.49
N THR A 188 11.21 12.13 8.28
CA THR A 188 12.57 12.37 7.77
C THR A 188 13.53 11.31 8.31
N PRO A 189 13.43 10.03 7.91
CA PRO A 189 14.34 8.99 8.40
C PRO A 189 15.80 9.33 8.10
N THR A 190 16.07 9.91 6.92
CA THR A 190 17.40 10.28 6.44
C THR A 190 17.42 11.75 6.02
N GLU A 191 18.62 12.34 5.92
CA GLU A 191 18.78 13.70 5.39
C GLU A 191 18.38 13.80 3.90
N ASP A 192 18.60 12.74 3.11
CA ASP A 192 18.39 12.74 1.65
C ASP A 192 17.04 12.16 1.20
N ASN A 193 16.39 11.32 2.01
CA ASN A 193 15.15 10.62 1.65
C ASN A 193 14.13 10.77 2.77
N TRP A 194 13.07 11.50 2.46
CA TRP A 194 11.93 11.73 3.33
C TRP A 194 10.75 10.86 2.90
N LEU A 195 9.89 10.52 3.85
CA LEU A 195 8.71 9.71 3.61
C LEU A 195 7.46 10.58 3.65
N LEU A 196 6.75 10.65 2.52
CA LEU A 196 5.42 11.23 2.43
C LEU A 196 4.39 10.11 2.65
N MET A 197 3.96 9.95 3.89
CA MET A 197 3.07 8.86 4.33
C MET A 197 1.62 9.33 4.21
N LEU A 198 0.87 8.78 3.25
CA LEU A 198 -0.47 9.23 2.89
C LEU A 198 -1.55 8.25 3.35
N ASP A 199 -2.45 8.73 4.20
CA ASP A 199 -3.73 8.08 4.47
C ASP A 199 -4.74 8.50 3.40
N THR A 200 -5.04 7.58 2.49
CA THR A 200 -5.98 7.74 1.37
C THR A 200 -7.34 7.11 1.65
N ASN A 201 -7.54 6.54 2.83
CA ASN A 201 -8.68 5.67 3.11
C ASN A 201 -9.95 6.45 3.44
N LYS A 202 -11.10 5.83 3.13
CA LYS A 202 -12.42 6.37 3.46
C LYS A 202 -13.02 5.60 4.64
N TYR A 203 -12.79 6.03 5.88
CA TYR A 203 -13.34 5.33 7.05
C TYR A 203 -14.43 6.08 7.82
N GLN A 204 -14.56 7.40 7.65
CA GLN A 204 -15.46 8.24 8.46
C GLN A 204 -16.94 7.87 8.37
N ARG A 205 -17.37 7.19 7.29
CA ARG A 205 -18.77 6.75 7.10
C ARG A 205 -18.99 5.27 7.34
N ASN A 206 -17.94 4.49 7.62
CA ASN A 206 -18.02 3.03 7.71
C ASN A 206 -19.10 2.57 8.71
N MET A 207 -19.14 3.18 9.90
CA MET A 207 -20.14 2.83 10.94
C MET A 207 -21.57 3.14 10.52
N SER A 208 -21.80 4.27 9.84
CA SER A 208 -23.12 4.65 9.33
C SER A 208 -23.58 3.79 8.15
N MET A 209 -22.63 3.32 7.33
CA MET A 209 -22.90 2.45 6.18
C MET A 209 -23.03 0.97 6.60
N GLY A 210 -22.47 0.59 7.75
CA GLY A 210 -22.42 -0.80 8.20
C GLY A 210 -21.40 -1.67 7.45
N LEU A 211 -20.52 -1.08 6.63
CA LEU A 211 -19.45 -1.76 5.90
C LEU A 211 -18.19 -0.88 5.77
N PRO A 212 -16.98 -1.47 5.72
CA PRO A 212 -15.76 -0.73 5.37
C PRO A 212 -15.77 -0.34 3.88
N GLN A 213 -15.36 0.90 3.57
CA GLN A 213 -15.22 1.35 2.18
C GLN A 213 -13.83 0.96 1.65
N ALA A 214 -13.78 0.18 0.56
CA ALA A 214 -12.53 -0.26 -0.04
C ALA A 214 -11.82 0.82 -0.88
N GLY A 215 -12.56 1.77 -1.45
CA GLY A 215 -11.99 2.85 -2.27
C GLY A 215 -11.29 3.93 -1.45
N GLY A 216 -10.34 4.62 -2.08
CA GLY A 216 -9.56 5.71 -1.49
C GLY A 216 -9.66 7.01 -2.29
N GLU A 217 -9.35 8.14 -1.66
CA GLU A 217 -9.24 9.44 -2.31
C GLU A 217 -8.29 10.37 -1.56
N ILE A 218 -7.80 11.41 -2.24
CA ILE A 218 -7.04 12.49 -1.60
C ILE A 218 -7.86 13.78 -1.66
N SER A 219 -8.09 14.42 -0.52
CA SER A 219 -8.85 15.68 -0.46
C SER A 219 -8.05 16.88 -1.01
N ASP A 220 -8.74 17.94 -1.44
CA ASP A 220 -8.11 19.19 -1.87
C ASP A 220 -7.21 19.82 -0.79
N SER A 221 -7.60 19.71 0.48
CA SER A 221 -6.76 20.17 1.60
C SER A 221 -5.48 19.34 1.74
N THR A 222 -5.59 18.03 1.57
CA THR A 222 -4.45 17.12 1.63
C THR A 222 -3.53 17.33 0.42
N PHE A 223 -4.05 17.59 -0.79
CA PHE A 223 -3.22 17.99 -1.94
C PHE A 223 -2.40 19.27 -1.66
N LYS A 224 -3.03 20.30 -1.09
CA LYS A 224 -2.31 21.52 -0.68
C LYS A 224 -1.26 21.24 0.39
N TRP A 225 -1.51 20.29 1.29
CA TRP A 225 -0.52 19.85 2.29
C TRP A 225 0.65 19.09 1.63
N ILE A 226 0.39 18.22 0.66
CA ILE A 226 1.41 17.52 -0.14
C ILE A 226 2.32 18.53 -0.85
N GLU A 227 1.76 19.56 -1.49
CA GLU A 227 2.55 20.61 -2.15
C GLU A 227 3.47 21.36 -1.16
N LYS A 228 3.02 21.60 0.07
CA LYS A 228 3.86 22.20 1.12
C LYS A 228 4.99 21.27 1.55
N CYS A 229 4.69 19.99 1.74
CA CYS A 229 5.68 18.97 2.09
C CYS A 229 6.75 18.82 1.00
N SER A 230 6.35 18.82 -0.27
CA SER A 230 7.26 18.80 -1.42
C SER A 230 8.18 20.02 -1.47
N LYS A 231 7.64 21.24 -1.25
CA LYS A 231 8.45 22.46 -1.18
C LYS A 231 9.48 22.38 -0.04
N LEU A 232 9.05 21.93 1.14
CA LEU A 232 9.94 21.78 2.29
C LEU A 232 11.05 20.75 2.03
N ALA A 233 10.72 19.59 1.46
CA ALA A 233 11.73 18.59 1.10
C ALA A 233 12.74 19.15 0.09
N LYS A 234 12.26 19.89 -0.91
CA LYS A 234 13.11 20.56 -1.92
C LYS A 234 14.04 21.60 -1.31
N GLU A 235 13.57 22.40 -0.35
CA GLU A 235 14.40 23.38 0.39
C GLU A 235 15.54 22.68 1.16
N HIS A 236 15.36 21.42 1.53
CA HIS A 236 16.33 20.58 2.21
C HIS A 236 17.11 19.63 1.28
N ASN A 237 16.93 19.72 -0.04
CA ASN A 237 17.50 18.80 -1.04
C ASN A 237 17.16 17.32 -0.80
N ALA A 238 16.03 17.05 -0.15
CA ALA A 238 15.56 15.69 0.11
C ALA A 238 14.60 15.21 -0.98
N LYS A 239 14.71 13.94 -1.34
CA LYS A 239 13.74 13.22 -2.18
C LYS A 239 12.56 12.75 -1.34
N LEU A 240 11.39 12.67 -1.96
CA LEU A 240 10.20 12.11 -1.32
C LEU A 240 9.90 10.71 -1.87
N ILE A 241 9.88 9.74 -0.96
CA ILE A 241 9.28 8.43 -1.18
C ILE A 241 7.83 8.55 -0.72
N THR A 242 6.89 8.44 -1.65
CA THR A 242 5.46 8.51 -1.33
C THR A 242 4.97 7.12 -0.97
N VAL A 243 4.24 7.01 0.13
CA VAL A 243 3.65 5.75 0.60
C VAL A 243 2.14 5.96 0.74
N MET A 244 1.35 5.10 0.11
CA MET A 244 -0.11 5.14 0.19
C MET A 244 -0.67 3.71 0.14
N HIS A 245 -1.88 3.50 0.64
CA HIS A 245 -2.45 2.15 0.65
C HIS A 245 -3.03 1.76 -0.71
N GLN A 246 -4.04 2.52 -1.18
CA GLN A 246 -4.60 2.36 -2.52
C GLN A 246 -3.59 2.74 -3.61
N ASN A 247 -3.80 2.25 -4.81
CA ASN A 247 -2.89 2.44 -5.94
C ASN A 247 -3.05 3.85 -6.52
N LEU A 248 -1.97 4.42 -7.05
CA LEU A 248 -2.02 5.65 -7.84
C LEU A 248 -2.36 5.34 -9.30
N LEU A 249 -1.80 4.27 -9.86
CA LEU A 249 -2.00 3.84 -11.23
C LEU A 249 -2.91 2.61 -11.31
N ASP A 250 -3.48 2.39 -12.50
CA ASP A 250 -4.23 1.17 -12.77
C ASP A 250 -3.25 0.01 -13.03
N HIS A 251 -3.13 -0.89 -12.07
CA HIS A 251 -2.23 -2.05 -12.17
C HIS A 251 -2.81 -3.20 -12.99
N VAL A 252 -4.14 -3.30 -12.98
CA VAL A 252 -4.87 -4.37 -13.65
C VAL A 252 -5.94 -3.75 -14.56
N ALA A 253 -5.85 -3.98 -15.87
CA ALA A 253 -6.85 -3.47 -16.80
C ALA A 253 -8.24 -3.98 -16.43
N GLY A 254 -9.18 -3.05 -16.25
CA GLY A 254 -10.55 -3.35 -15.88
C GLY A 254 -10.77 -3.72 -14.40
N ILE A 255 -9.73 -3.75 -13.54
CA ILE A 255 -9.86 -3.75 -12.07
C ILE A 255 -9.26 -2.44 -11.55
N THR A 256 -10.07 -1.40 -11.52
CA THR A 256 -9.64 -0.05 -11.11
C THR A 256 -10.47 0.47 -9.94
N LYS A 257 -11.80 0.29 -10.04
CA LYS A 257 -12.75 0.70 -9.00
C LYS A 257 -12.40 0.07 -7.65
N ASN A 258 -12.36 0.90 -6.62
CA ASN A 258 -12.00 0.55 -5.25
C ASN A 258 -10.55 0.10 -5.04
N PHE A 259 -9.69 0.05 -6.07
CA PHE A 259 -8.28 -0.32 -5.92
C PHE A 259 -7.36 0.87 -6.19
N THR A 260 -7.55 1.51 -7.34
CA THR A 260 -6.95 2.80 -7.65
C THR A 260 -7.72 3.92 -6.96
N ILE A 261 -7.05 4.93 -6.42
CA ILE A 261 -7.74 6.07 -5.79
C ILE A 261 -8.70 6.76 -6.78
N ASP A 262 -9.88 7.14 -6.28
CA ASP A 262 -11.01 7.61 -7.10
C ASP A 262 -10.65 8.84 -7.95
N ASN A 263 -9.77 9.70 -7.44
CA ASN A 263 -9.30 10.91 -8.10
C ASN A 263 -7.85 10.82 -8.62
N ASN A 264 -7.42 9.64 -9.09
CA ASN A 264 -6.05 9.38 -9.53
C ASN A 264 -5.50 10.35 -10.57
N GLN A 265 -6.31 10.82 -11.51
CA GLN A 265 -5.87 11.78 -12.53
C GLN A 265 -5.47 13.13 -11.92
N VAL A 266 -6.20 13.57 -10.90
CA VAL A 266 -5.88 14.79 -10.15
C VAL A 266 -4.62 14.54 -9.32
N ALA A 267 -4.56 13.41 -8.62
CA ALA A 267 -3.40 13.04 -7.82
C ALA A 267 -2.11 12.95 -8.65
N LEU A 268 -2.14 12.28 -9.80
CA LEU A 268 -1.02 12.18 -10.74
C LEU A 268 -0.50 13.56 -11.15
N LYS A 269 -1.41 14.49 -11.48
CA LYS A 269 -1.03 15.85 -11.85
C LYS A 269 -0.35 16.60 -10.69
N VAL A 270 -0.90 16.48 -9.48
CA VAL A 270 -0.30 17.09 -8.28
C VAL A 270 1.06 16.47 -7.99
N PHE A 271 1.18 15.14 -8.06
CA PHE A 271 2.39 14.39 -7.77
C PHE A 271 3.50 14.75 -8.76
N GLN A 272 3.18 14.83 -10.05
CA GLN A 272 4.11 15.29 -11.10
C GLN A 272 4.57 16.74 -10.86
N THR A 273 3.64 17.64 -10.51
CA THR A 273 3.98 19.05 -10.20
C THR A 273 4.84 19.17 -8.95
N ALA A 274 4.62 18.30 -7.97
CA ALA A 274 5.34 18.21 -6.72
C ALA A 274 6.65 17.40 -6.80
N GLY A 275 7.02 16.88 -7.99
CA GLY A 275 8.26 16.12 -8.15
C GLY A 275 8.26 14.72 -7.51
N LEU A 276 7.08 14.12 -7.28
CA LEU A 276 6.94 12.82 -6.64
C LEU A 276 7.16 11.68 -7.66
N GLN A 277 8.37 11.13 -7.67
CA GLN A 277 8.82 10.13 -8.64
C GLN A 277 8.47 8.69 -8.23
N LEU A 278 8.47 8.40 -6.93
CA LEU A 278 8.31 7.05 -6.41
C LEU A 278 7.10 6.97 -5.47
N VAL A 279 6.18 6.07 -5.79
CA VAL A 279 5.04 5.67 -4.97
C VAL A 279 5.20 4.19 -4.62
N LEU A 280 5.07 3.89 -3.33
CA LEU A 280 4.98 2.55 -2.77
C LEU A 280 3.53 2.34 -2.32
N SER A 281 2.86 1.34 -2.90
CA SER A 281 1.45 1.03 -2.63
C SER A 281 1.20 -0.47 -2.39
N GLY A 282 -0.05 -0.82 -2.04
CA GLY A 282 -0.46 -2.18 -1.69
C GLY A 282 -1.87 -2.48 -2.19
N HIS A 283 -2.74 -2.98 -1.31
CA HIS A 283 -4.21 -3.08 -1.43
C HIS A 283 -4.75 -4.08 -2.47
N ILE A 284 -4.19 -4.10 -3.69
CA ILE A 284 -4.58 -5.06 -4.74
C ILE A 284 -3.94 -6.45 -4.55
N HIS A 285 -3.03 -6.60 -3.57
CA HIS A 285 -2.34 -7.82 -3.15
C HIS A 285 -1.42 -8.49 -4.18
N ILE A 286 -1.27 -7.93 -5.38
CA ILE A 286 -0.38 -8.47 -6.42
C ILE A 286 0.99 -7.77 -6.39
N GLN A 287 2.02 -8.38 -6.96
CA GLN A 287 3.31 -7.72 -7.17
C GLN A 287 3.34 -7.14 -8.59
N ASP A 288 3.30 -5.81 -8.72
CA ASP A 288 3.29 -5.16 -10.04
C ASP A 288 3.93 -3.77 -9.99
N ILE A 289 4.57 -3.38 -11.09
CA ILE A 289 5.18 -2.06 -11.23
C ILE A 289 4.60 -1.36 -12.46
N LYS A 290 4.04 -0.17 -12.25
CA LYS A 290 3.56 0.71 -13.32
C LYS A 290 4.36 1.99 -13.37
N LEU A 291 4.44 2.52 -14.58
CA LEU A 291 5.17 3.73 -14.88
C LEU A 291 4.26 4.66 -15.69
N TYR A 292 4.07 5.87 -15.16
CA TYR A 292 3.50 6.98 -15.89
C TYR A 292 4.60 7.94 -16.34
N LYS A 293 4.70 8.20 -17.65
CA LYS A 293 5.65 9.16 -18.22
C LYS A 293 4.91 10.41 -18.67
N SER A 294 5.31 11.57 -18.15
CA SER A 294 4.94 12.87 -18.74
C SER A 294 6.12 13.47 -19.51
N SER A 295 5.91 14.65 -20.11
CA SER A 295 6.99 15.43 -20.72
C SER A 295 8.03 15.96 -19.71
N SER A 296 7.69 15.96 -18.41
CA SER A 296 8.49 16.60 -17.36
C SER A 296 9.17 15.62 -16.42
N MET A 297 8.50 14.51 -16.08
CA MET A 297 9.07 13.47 -15.23
C MET A 297 8.33 12.14 -15.37
N SER A 298 8.95 11.09 -14.83
CA SER A 298 8.35 9.76 -14.66
C SER A 298 7.85 9.60 -13.23
N THR A 299 6.68 8.97 -13.04
CA THR A 299 6.21 8.51 -11.72
C THR A 299 6.04 6.99 -11.78
N TYR A 300 6.69 6.30 -10.86
CA TYR A 300 6.58 4.87 -10.66
C TYR A 300 5.60 4.60 -9.52
N ASP A 301 4.67 3.68 -9.75
CA ASP A 301 3.83 3.08 -8.72
C ASP A 301 4.25 1.61 -8.56
N ILE A 302 4.87 1.31 -7.43
CA ILE A 302 5.33 -0.02 -7.06
C ILE A 302 4.34 -0.59 -6.06
N VAL A 303 3.56 -1.57 -6.51
CA VAL A 303 2.72 -2.37 -5.61
C VAL A 303 3.55 -3.54 -5.11
N THR A 304 3.73 -3.64 -3.81
CA THR A 304 4.26 -4.84 -3.17
C THR A 304 3.11 -5.83 -2.93
N SER A 305 3.32 -7.12 -3.22
CA SER A 305 2.30 -8.14 -2.93
C SER A 305 2.01 -8.25 -1.43
N ALA A 306 0.81 -8.71 -1.09
CA ALA A 306 0.39 -8.78 0.30
C ALA A 306 1.23 -9.77 1.10
N LEU A 307 1.70 -9.34 2.27
CA LEU A 307 2.52 -10.20 3.15
C LEU A 307 1.73 -11.44 3.62
N SER A 308 0.40 -11.34 3.70
CA SER A 308 -0.50 -12.41 4.15
C SER A 308 -0.92 -13.39 3.06
N VAL A 309 -0.52 -13.19 1.80
CA VAL A 309 -0.94 -14.00 0.65
C VAL A 309 0.28 -14.58 -0.05
N TYR A 310 0.17 -15.80 -0.60
CA TYR A 310 1.26 -16.40 -1.38
C TYR A 310 1.75 -15.42 -2.44
N PRO A 311 3.07 -15.16 -2.55
CA PRO A 311 4.18 -15.92 -1.95
C PRO A 311 4.83 -15.33 -0.68
N GLU A 312 4.10 -14.55 0.13
CA GLU A 312 4.60 -13.91 1.36
C GLU A 312 5.86 -13.07 1.09
N GLN A 313 5.74 -12.18 0.10
CA GLN A 313 6.82 -11.30 -0.35
C GLN A 313 6.79 -9.94 0.36
N TYR A 314 7.95 -9.29 0.36
CA TYR A 314 8.12 -7.91 0.74
C TYR A 314 9.14 -7.24 -0.20
N GLY A 315 9.07 -5.92 -0.30
CA GLY A 315 9.99 -5.11 -1.10
C GLY A 315 11.27 -4.77 -0.35
N VAL A 316 12.39 -4.75 -1.07
CA VAL A 316 13.68 -4.24 -0.63
C VAL A 316 14.04 -3.10 -1.57
N LEU A 317 13.95 -1.88 -1.06
CA LEU A 317 14.32 -0.66 -1.77
C LEU A 317 15.66 -0.19 -1.22
N LYS A 318 16.70 -0.20 -2.05
CA LYS A 318 18.01 0.34 -1.71
C LYS A 318 18.16 1.71 -2.33
N TYR A 319 18.72 2.64 -1.58
CA TYR A 319 19.09 3.96 -2.07
C TYR A 319 20.60 4.15 -1.98
N SER A 320 21.21 4.62 -3.08
CA SER A 320 22.55 5.21 -3.08
C SER A 320 22.51 6.60 -3.69
N THR A 321 23.35 7.50 -3.21
CA THR A 321 23.43 8.87 -3.75
C THR A 321 24.00 8.94 -5.16
N GLN A 322 24.66 7.87 -5.63
CA GLN A 322 25.22 7.80 -6.98
C GLN A 322 24.19 7.28 -7.97
N ASP A 323 23.50 6.20 -7.62
CA ASP A 323 22.70 5.42 -8.57
C ASP A 323 21.20 5.71 -8.45
N GLY A 324 20.71 6.16 -7.30
CA GLY A 324 19.30 6.38 -7.04
C GLY A 324 18.69 5.20 -6.30
N PHE A 325 17.54 4.71 -6.76
CA PHE A 325 16.83 3.63 -6.09
C PHE A 325 16.87 2.32 -6.87
N ASP A 326 17.16 1.22 -6.17
CA ASP A 326 17.00 -0.14 -6.66
C ASP A 326 15.93 -0.86 -5.83
N TYR A 327 14.81 -1.21 -6.44
CA TYR A 327 13.79 -2.05 -5.83
C TYR A 327 13.96 -3.49 -6.28
N THR A 328 13.88 -4.41 -5.33
CA THR A 328 13.78 -5.85 -5.56
C THR A 328 12.79 -6.49 -4.60
N THR A 329 12.17 -7.61 -4.94
CA THR A 329 11.37 -8.38 -3.98
C THR A 329 12.21 -9.41 -3.23
N SER A 330 11.86 -9.68 -1.98
CA SER A 330 12.33 -10.82 -1.20
C SER A 330 11.14 -11.58 -0.62
N LYS A 331 11.36 -12.83 -0.21
CA LYS A 331 10.36 -13.68 0.45
C LYS A 331 10.69 -13.77 1.93
N VAL A 332 9.66 -13.82 2.77
CA VAL A 332 9.83 -14.16 4.18
C VAL A 332 10.35 -15.59 4.29
N ASP A 333 11.39 -15.82 5.10
CA ASP A 333 11.93 -17.16 5.34
C ASP A 333 11.16 -17.92 6.44
N ILE A 334 9.88 -18.27 6.18
CA ILE A 334 9.04 -19.00 7.15
C ILE A 334 9.61 -20.40 7.45
N GLU A 335 10.16 -21.09 6.44
CA GLU A 335 10.74 -22.43 6.62
C GLU A 335 12.03 -22.38 7.47
N GLY A 336 12.89 -21.37 7.23
CA GLY A 336 14.06 -21.10 8.05
C GLY A 336 13.69 -20.73 9.49
N TYR A 337 12.67 -19.90 9.69
CA TYR A 337 12.08 -19.60 11.00
C TYR A 337 11.60 -20.87 11.72
N ALA A 338 10.79 -21.69 11.04
CA ALA A 338 10.26 -22.94 11.60
C ALA A 338 11.39 -23.91 12.00
N LYS A 339 12.42 -24.02 11.16
CA LYS A 339 13.62 -24.81 11.44
C LYS A 339 14.39 -24.27 12.64
N GLY A 340 14.60 -22.95 12.71
CA GLY A 340 15.33 -22.29 13.80
C GLY A 340 14.69 -22.50 15.17
N LEU A 341 13.36 -22.56 15.23
CA LEU A 341 12.60 -22.86 16.46
C LEU A 341 12.31 -24.35 16.69
N ASN A 342 12.79 -25.23 15.81
CA ASN A 342 12.50 -26.67 15.84
C ASN A 342 10.99 -26.99 15.87
N LEU A 343 10.16 -26.19 15.18
CA LEU A 343 8.72 -26.42 15.09
C LEU A 343 8.44 -27.79 14.47
N LYS A 344 7.29 -28.37 14.81
CA LYS A 344 6.85 -29.70 14.34
C LYS A 344 5.69 -29.66 13.36
N ASP A 345 5.12 -28.49 13.13
CA ASP A 345 4.07 -28.30 12.14
C ASP A 345 4.64 -28.52 10.74
N SER A 346 4.14 -29.55 10.04
CA SER A 346 4.60 -29.89 8.70
C SER A 346 4.30 -28.82 7.66
N ASN A 347 3.25 -28.02 7.87
CA ASN A 347 2.92 -26.92 6.98
C ASN A 347 3.94 -25.80 7.14
N LEU A 348 4.33 -25.42 8.36
CA LEU A 348 5.37 -24.41 8.60
C LEU A 348 6.77 -24.87 8.12
N ILE A 349 7.08 -26.16 8.26
CA ILE A 349 8.36 -26.71 7.77
C ILE A 349 8.43 -26.72 6.23
N ASN A 350 7.29 -26.82 5.54
CA ASN A 350 7.20 -26.84 4.07
C ASN A 350 6.31 -25.70 3.57
N PHE A 351 6.46 -24.52 4.18
CA PHE A 351 5.49 -23.44 4.07
C PHE A 351 5.33 -22.94 2.64
N ASN A 352 6.39 -22.86 1.84
CA ASN A 352 6.29 -22.43 0.45
C ASN A 352 5.35 -23.34 -0.37
N GLN A 353 5.45 -24.65 -0.16
CA GLN A 353 4.59 -25.62 -0.85
C GLN A 353 3.16 -25.57 -0.31
N TYR A 354 3.00 -25.48 1.02
CA TYR A 354 1.69 -25.37 1.66
C TYR A 354 0.95 -24.10 1.19
N SER A 355 1.60 -22.95 1.32
CA SER A 355 1.08 -21.61 0.98
C SER A 355 0.62 -21.55 -0.48
N LYS A 356 1.48 -22.02 -1.40
CA LYS A 356 1.14 -22.12 -2.82
C LYS A 356 -0.10 -22.97 -3.04
N LYS A 357 -0.12 -24.18 -2.49
CA LYS A 357 -1.24 -25.12 -2.68
C LYS A 357 -2.53 -24.62 -2.05
N PHE A 358 -2.46 -23.95 -0.90
CA PHE A 358 -3.61 -23.30 -0.26
C PHE A 358 -4.22 -22.27 -1.20
N TYR A 359 -3.40 -21.35 -1.73
CA TYR A 359 -3.85 -20.31 -2.63
C TYR A 359 -4.38 -20.87 -3.96
N GLU A 360 -3.68 -21.83 -4.57
CA GLU A 360 -4.11 -22.52 -5.79
C GLU A 360 -5.50 -23.16 -5.62
N ASN A 361 -5.71 -23.87 -4.50
CA ASN A 361 -6.99 -24.51 -4.22
C ASN A 361 -8.12 -23.48 -4.00
N LEU A 362 -7.84 -22.39 -3.29
CA LEU A 362 -8.82 -21.34 -3.04
C LEU A 362 -9.24 -20.65 -4.34
N VAL A 363 -8.27 -20.26 -5.18
CA VAL A 363 -8.54 -19.64 -6.49
C VAL A 363 -9.28 -20.62 -7.40
N TYR A 364 -8.86 -21.89 -7.43
CA TYR A 364 -9.52 -22.92 -8.23
C TYR A 364 -10.98 -23.10 -7.82
N LYS A 365 -11.26 -23.34 -6.53
CA LYS A 365 -12.62 -23.49 -5.99
C LYS A 365 -13.47 -22.24 -6.30
N SER A 366 -12.94 -21.05 -6.08
CA SER A 366 -13.64 -19.79 -6.35
C SER A 366 -13.96 -19.61 -7.84
N ALA A 367 -13.01 -19.91 -8.72
CA ALA A 367 -13.20 -19.86 -10.17
C ALA A 367 -14.25 -20.88 -10.63
N VAL A 368 -14.13 -22.12 -10.17
CA VAL A 368 -15.04 -23.22 -10.44
C VAL A 368 -16.48 -22.88 -10.02
N ASN A 369 -16.68 -22.42 -8.78
CA ASN A 369 -18.00 -22.08 -8.26
C ASN A 369 -18.68 -20.96 -9.05
N LYS A 370 -17.93 -19.97 -9.53
CA LYS A 370 -18.46 -18.88 -10.37
C LYS A 370 -18.78 -19.35 -11.79
N LEU A 371 -17.92 -20.20 -12.36
CA LEU A 371 -18.07 -20.69 -13.73
C LEU A 371 -19.19 -21.71 -13.87
N PHE A 372 -19.42 -22.55 -12.86
CA PHE A 372 -20.54 -23.50 -12.85
C PHE A 372 -21.93 -22.86 -12.74
N GLN A 373 -22.00 -21.58 -12.41
CA GLN A 373 -23.24 -20.81 -12.47
C GLN A 373 -23.55 -20.33 -13.90
N SER A 374 -22.65 -20.57 -14.86
CA SER A 374 -22.79 -20.25 -16.28
C SER A 374 -23.04 -21.53 -17.10
N GLU A 375 -24.01 -21.49 -18.00
CA GLU A 375 -24.27 -22.56 -18.99
C GLU A 375 -23.39 -22.43 -20.25
N GLU A 376 -22.44 -21.48 -20.27
CA GLU A 376 -21.63 -21.16 -21.45
C GLU A 376 -20.61 -22.26 -21.80
N TYR A 377 -20.18 -23.05 -20.81
CA TYR A 377 -19.13 -24.05 -20.96
C TYR A 377 -19.50 -25.36 -20.26
N THR A 378 -19.04 -26.49 -20.82
CA THR A 378 -19.12 -27.80 -20.16
C THR A 378 -18.31 -27.85 -18.88
N ASP A 379 -18.61 -28.80 -18.00
CA ASP A 379 -17.89 -29.00 -16.74
C ASP A 379 -16.38 -29.15 -16.91
N GLU A 380 -15.95 -29.89 -17.94
CA GLU A 380 -14.52 -30.07 -18.20
C GLU A 380 -13.87 -28.78 -18.69
N GLN A 381 -14.54 -28.02 -19.56
CA GLN A 381 -14.07 -26.71 -20.00
C GLN A 381 -13.97 -25.72 -18.83
N ASN A 382 -14.95 -25.69 -17.93
CA ASN A 382 -14.93 -24.87 -16.72
C ASN A 382 -13.73 -25.19 -15.82
N LYS A 383 -13.38 -26.48 -15.67
CA LYS A 383 -12.17 -26.88 -14.92
C LYS A 383 -10.89 -26.40 -15.61
N GLN A 384 -10.80 -26.47 -16.94
CA GLN A 384 -9.63 -25.98 -17.66
C GLN A 384 -9.49 -24.45 -17.54
N ILE A 385 -10.59 -23.71 -17.65
CA ILE A 385 -10.62 -22.25 -17.42
C ILE A 385 -10.18 -21.92 -15.98
N ALA A 386 -10.66 -22.68 -14.99
CA ALA A 386 -10.26 -22.48 -13.60
C ALA A 386 -8.75 -22.72 -13.39
N LYS A 387 -8.16 -23.74 -14.00
CA LYS A 387 -6.70 -23.97 -13.97
C LYS A 387 -5.91 -22.80 -14.56
N THR A 388 -6.36 -22.25 -15.69
CA THR A 388 -5.74 -21.05 -16.29
C THR A 388 -5.81 -19.85 -15.35
N LYS A 389 -6.96 -19.62 -14.69
CA LYS A 389 -7.12 -18.55 -13.69
C LYS A 389 -6.18 -18.71 -12.49
N VAL A 390 -5.94 -19.94 -12.04
CA VAL A 390 -4.96 -20.24 -10.99
C VAL A 390 -3.55 -19.84 -11.44
N MET A 391 -3.12 -20.28 -12.63
CA MET A 391 -1.79 -19.93 -13.17
C MET A 391 -1.61 -18.41 -13.25
N GLN A 392 -2.61 -17.70 -13.75
CA GLN A 392 -2.61 -16.24 -13.82
C GLN A 392 -2.50 -15.59 -12.45
N LYS A 393 -3.31 -15.99 -11.47
CA LYS A 393 -3.32 -15.38 -10.13
C LYS A 393 -2.02 -15.63 -9.38
N ILE A 394 -1.44 -16.82 -9.52
CA ILE A 394 -0.09 -17.12 -9.01
C ILE A 394 0.95 -16.19 -9.63
N ALA A 395 0.96 -16.05 -10.96
CA ALA A 395 1.92 -15.19 -11.64
C ALA A 395 1.76 -13.70 -11.26
N GLN A 396 0.53 -13.23 -11.04
CA GLN A 396 0.25 -11.88 -10.54
C GLN A 396 0.85 -11.64 -9.16
N ASN A 397 0.57 -12.52 -8.19
CA ASN A 397 1.06 -12.33 -6.83
C ASN A 397 2.58 -12.43 -6.74
N MET A 398 3.19 -13.28 -7.58
CA MET A 398 4.64 -13.43 -7.68
C MET A 398 5.32 -12.34 -8.52
N GLY A 399 4.56 -11.50 -9.23
CA GLY A 399 5.10 -10.53 -10.19
C GLY A 399 5.78 -11.18 -11.41
N THR A 400 5.47 -12.44 -11.71
CA THR A 400 6.07 -13.21 -12.81
C THR A 400 5.19 -13.26 -14.05
N THR A 401 4.14 -12.43 -14.14
CA THR A 401 3.22 -12.39 -15.29
C THR A 401 3.92 -12.30 -16.64
N ASN A 402 5.02 -11.53 -16.75
CA ASN A 402 5.80 -11.43 -17.99
C ASN A 402 6.63 -12.69 -18.29
N ILE A 403 7.01 -13.46 -17.26
CA ILE A 403 7.81 -14.70 -17.35
C ILE A 403 6.90 -15.89 -17.68
N ASP A 404 5.77 -16.01 -16.97
CA ASP A 404 4.85 -17.15 -17.09
C ASP A 404 3.83 -16.99 -18.23
N LYS A 405 3.93 -15.89 -18.99
CA LYS A 405 3.04 -15.51 -20.08
C LYS A 405 2.76 -16.65 -21.05
N ASP A 406 3.80 -17.30 -21.56
CA ASP A 406 3.66 -18.32 -22.59
C ASP A 406 2.95 -19.57 -22.05
N ALA A 407 3.21 -19.94 -20.79
CA ALA A 407 2.51 -21.04 -20.15
C ALA A 407 1.01 -20.73 -20.00
N ILE A 408 0.66 -19.49 -19.61
CA ILE A 408 -0.73 -19.06 -19.45
C ILE A 408 -1.46 -19.02 -20.80
N ILE A 409 -0.87 -18.37 -21.81
CA ILE A 409 -1.49 -18.23 -23.15
C ILE A 409 -1.67 -19.59 -23.83
N ASN A 410 -0.73 -20.53 -23.64
CA ASN A 410 -0.83 -21.85 -24.27
C ASN A 410 -1.77 -22.83 -23.54
N SER A 411 -2.27 -22.48 -22.35
CA SER A 411 -3.17 -23.32 -21.57
C SER A 411 -4.52 -23.57 -22.28
N GLU A 412 -5.12 -24.74 -22.05
CA GLU A 412 -6.43 -25.09 -22.64
C GLU A 412 -7.52 -24.10 -22.26
N GLY A 413 -7.57 -23.69 -20.98
CA GLY A 413 -8.55 -22.73 -20.50
C GLY A 413 -8.42 -21.35 -21.16
N PHE A 414 -7.21 -20.91 -21.51
CA PHE A 414 -7.02 -19.66 -22.25
C PHE A 414 -7.58 -19.76 -23.67
N LYS A 415 -7.27 -20.85 -24.39
CA LYS A 415 -7.78 -21.11 -25.75
C LYS A 415 -9.32 -21.17 -25.79
N LEU A 416 -9.94 -21.72 -24.74
CA LEU A 416 -11.40 -21.76 -24.59
C LEU A 416 -12.03 -20.37 -24.40
N LEU A 417 -11.30 -19.45 -23.77
CA LEU A 417 -11.77 -18.09 -23.57
C LEU A 417 -11.56 -17.23 -24.81
N GLU A 418 -10.49 -17.44 -25.59
CA GLU A 418 -10.21 -16.65 -26.81
C GLU A 418 -11.40 -16.55 -27.78
N THR A 419 -12.26 -17.56 -27.80
CA THR A 419 -13.43 -17.66 -28.67
C THR A 419 -14.70 -16.99 -28.11
N ALA A 420 -14.72 -16.59 -26.84
CA ALA A 420 -15.88 -15.97 -26.17
C ALA A 420 -15.90 -14.43 -26.26
N LYS A 421 -17.10 -13.82 -26.17
CA LYS A 421 -17.31 -12.35 -26.18
C LYS A 421 -18.33 -11.93 -25.12
N PRO A 422 -18.08 -10.87 -24.31
CA PRO A 422 -16.85 -10.08 -24.17
C PRO A 422 -15.81 -10.77 -23.27
N ASN A 423 -14.53 -10.68 -23.62
CA ASN A 423 -13.46 -11.49 -23.01
C ASN A 423 -12.54 -10.67 -22.11
N TYR A 424 -13.00 -10.41 -20.90
CA TYR A 424 -12.24 -9.70 -19.86
C TYR A 424 -10.90 -10.37 -19.52
N LEU A 425 -10.81 -11.71 -19.58
CA LEU A 425 -9.56 -12.42 -19.27
C LEU A 425 -8.51 -12.20 -20.36
N LYS A 426 -8.91 -12.20 -21.64
CA LYS A 426 -8.02 -11.88 -22.75
C LYS A 426 -7.57 -10.43 -22.70
N ASP A 427 -8.48 -9.48 -22.46
CA ASP A 427 -8.12 -8.07 -22.37
C ASP A 427 -7.15 -7.83 -21.21
N TYR A 428 -7.41 -8.46 -20.06
CA TYR A 428 -6.52 -8.46 -18.92
C TYR A 428 -5.14 -9.02 -19.26
N LEU A 429 -5.08 -10.26 -19.74
CA LEU A 429 -3.81 -10.94 -20.02
C LEU A 429 -3.03 -10.16 -21.10
N THR A 430 -3.70 -9.75 -22.19
CA THR A 430 -3.10 -8.90 -23.24
C THR A 430 -2.51 -7.60 -22.67
N SER A 431 -3.19 -6.94 -21.72
CA SER A 431 -2.71 -5.70 -21.09
C SER A 431 -1.56 -5.91 -20.10
N ALA A 432 -1.57 -7.02 -19.38
CA ALA A 432 -0.58 -7.34 -18.35
C ALA A 432 0.81 -7.63 -18.95
N TYR A 433 0.86 -8.00 -20.23
CA TYR A 433 2.06 -8.43 -20.92
C TYR A 433 2.85 -7.33 -21.67
N ASN A 434 2.42 -6.07 -21.62
CA ASN A 434 2.88 -5.02 -22.54
C ASN A 434 3.72 -3.89 -21.91
N ASN A 435 4.14 -3.99 -20.64
CA ASN A 435 4.92 -2.90 -20.00
C ASN A 435 6.45 -3.06 -20.11
N GLY A 436 6.97 -4.26 -20.39
CA GLY A 436 8.42 -4.52 -20.51
C GLY A 436 9.22 -4.29 -19.22
N ILE A 437 8.53 -4.13 -18.09
CA ILE A 437 9.11 -3.94 -16.75
C ILE A 437 9.14 -5.30 -16.05
N ASP A 438 10.26 -5.61 -15.39
CA ASP A 438 10.32 -6.71 -14.43
C ASP A 438 9.63 -6.26 -13.14
N ASN A 439 8.47 -6.84 -12.83
CA ASN A 439 7.67 -6.45 -11.67
C ASN A 439 8.35 -6.79 -10.32
N ASN A 440 9.43 -7.58 -10.33
CA ASN A 440 10.21 -7.91 -9.14
C ASN A 440 11.51 -7.11 -9.04
N LYS A 441 11.86 -6.31 -10.05
CA LYS A 441 13.11 -5.54 -10.08
C LYS A 441 13.01 -4.28 -10.93
N ILE A 442 13.30 -3.13 -10.33
CA ILE A 442 13.43 -1.87 -11.07
C ILE A 442 14.53 -0.98 -10.50
N HIS A 443 15.23 -0.30 -11.41
CA HIS A 443 16.18 0.76 -11.09
C HIS A 443 15.57 2.12 -11.47
N ILE A 444 15.60 3.08 -10.54
CA ILE A 444 15.10 4.44 -10.70
C ILE A 444 16.28 5.39 -10.45
N SER A 445 16.80 5.94 -11.54
CA SER A 445 17.96 6.83 -11.50
C SER A 445 17.67 8.15 -10.77
N ASN A 446 18.73 8.77 -10.28
CA ASN A 446 18.67 10.03 -9.53
C ASN A 446 18.02 11.20 -10.25
#